data_AF-A0A935ZT12-F1
#
_entry.id   AF-A0A935ZT12-F1
#
_cell.length_a   1.000
_cell.length_b   1.000
_cell.length_c   1.000
_cell.angle_alpha   90.00
_cell.angle_beta   90.00
_cell.angle_gamma   90.00
#
_symmetry.space_group_name_H-M   'P 1'
#
loop_
_entity.id
_entity.type
_entity.pdbx_description
1 polymer ?
#
loop_
_entity_poly.entity_id
_entity_poly.type
_entity_poly.pdbx_seq_one_letter_code
_entity_poly.pdbx_strand_id
1 'polypeptide(L)'
;MKTKVGLLIGICIIIALIACEKELDIQKNASAYTYSNVDEKAGQWKPVFLTNVTDITVSTPAQTNSAEYLASLAALKSLSSSVTADQKTAIEFWGANSIASWNQIARTLAAKYNLPPAANADGTYPVPNAAEPGKYPYFPFANPPYASRAFAYLGAAQFDALIVAWKYKYDFNRPAPYQVDNTIIPALPKQTLPSYPSEDAVIAEVSLGILRVMFPNDTTYLKEKAAELKNTRLWAGMNTQDDIDAGTAIGKQVAAKFINDRAKKDNMGKAISTIAVTDSLATLAELKYGWRWRSLESPVRPGMLPKFGDVKPWCIPDVATVRPGPPPAPGTPEFIADVNEIKDFTENPTSETRRIANFWADGPSTSTPPGHWNAIASDLILKYQMNPIRSARTMAYMNMAIQDAGISCWDTKYYYNGLRPSNAISDFRTLIGVPNFPGYISGHSTFSAAGAEVLAYIFPNETASINQFAQDASNSRIYGGIHFRVDCKVGLETGKKVAGYAINIARADGSE
;
A
#
# COMPACT_ATOMS: atom_id res chain seq x y z
N MET A 1 -46.04 59.77 -18.29
CA MET A 1 -46.60 58.48 -17.85
C MET A 1 -45.52 57.69 -17.13
N LYS A 2 -45.88 57.09 -16.00
CA LYS A 2 -45.01 56.47 -14.98
C LYS A 2 -44.20 55.29 -15.53
N THR A 3 -42.92 55.20 -15.19
CA THR A 3 -42.32 53.90 -14.81
C THR A 3 -41.09 54.09 -13.92
N LYS A 4 -41.01 53.23 -12.91
CA LYS A 4 -40.22 53.32 -11.69
C LYS A 4 -38.76 52.93 -11.92
N VAL A 5 -37.83 53.67 -11.33
CA VAL A 5 -36.44 53.22 -11.10
C VAL A 5 -36.46 52.33 -9.85
N GLY A 6 -36.29 51.03 -10.05
CA GLY A 6 -36.09 50.05 -8.97
C GLY A 6 -34.60 49.83 -8.76
N LEU A 7 -34.12 50.21 -7.58
CA LEU A 7 -32.78 49.95 -7.08
C LEU A 7 -32.62 48.44 -6.82
N LEU A 8 -31.88 47.71 -7.66
CA LEU A 8 -31.46 46.35 -7.35
C LEU A 8 -30.11 46.39 -6.64
N ILE A 9 -30.15 46.11 -5.34
CA ILE A 9 -28.99 45.85 -4.49
C ILE A 9 -28.38 44.53 -4.95
N GLY A 10 -27.17 44.58 -5.51
CA GLY A 10 -26.40 43.40 -5.85
C GLY A 10 -25.92 42.70 -4.58
N ILE A 11 -26.50 41.54 -4.26
CA ILE A 11 -25.96 40.61 -3.28
C ILE A 11 -24.90 39.78 -4.00
N CYS A 12 -23.63 40.10 -3.81
CA CYS A 12 -22.53 39.21 -4.16
C CYS A 12 -22.56 38.00 -3.22
N ILE A 13 -23.14 36.90 -3.70
CA ILE A 13 -22.99 35.59 -3.06
C ILE A 13 -21.55 35.14 -3.33
N ILE A 14 -20.71 35.21 -2.30
CA ILE A 14 -19.43 34.51 -2.28
C ILE A 14 -19.76 33.02 -2.21
N ILE A 15 -19.74 32.34 -3.36
CA ILE A 15 -19.76 30.88 -3.41
C ILE A 15 -18.38 30.44 -2.92
N ALA A 16 -18.29 30.07 -1.65
CA ALA A 16 -17.16 29.31 -1.15
C ALA A 16 -17.10 28.01 -1.95
N LEU A 17 -16.11 27.88 -2.83
CA LEU A 17 -15.74 26.61 -3.43
C LEU A 17 -15.26 25.69 -2.31
N ILE A 18 -16.20 24.96 -1.71
CA ILE A 18 -15.87 23.79 -0.90
C ILE A 18 -15.35 22.77 -1.91
N ALA A 19 -14.03 22.74 -2.09
CA ALA A 19 -13.37 21.64 -2.75
C ALA A 19 -13.80 20.36 -2.03
N CYS A 20 -14.46 19.45 -2.74
CA CYS A 20 -14.63 18.08 -2.26
C CYS A 20 -13.21 17.55 -1.96
N GLU A 21 -12.92 17.37 -0.68
CA GLU A 21 -11.72 16.69 -0.20
C GLU A 21 -11.79 15.27 -0.77
N LYS A 22 -11.09 15.04 -1.89
CA LYS A 22 -11.07 13.75 -2.59
C LYS A 22 -10.22 12.70 -1.86
N GLU A 23 -9.54 13.09 -0.80
CA GLU A 23 -8.84 12.16 0.08
C GLU A 23 -9.78 11.78 1.22
N LEU A 24 -10.19 10.51 1.23
CA LEU A 24 -10.70 9.89 2.45
C LEU A 24 -9.53 9.86 3.44
N ASP A 25 -9.42 10.91 4.25
CA ASP A 25 -8.54 10.94 5.41
C ASP A 25 -9.12 9.96 6.44
N ILE A 26 -8.71 8.69 6.32
CA ILE A 26 -9.20 7.57 7.14
C ILE A 26 -8.96 7.83 8.64
N GLN A 27 -7.96 8.66 8.97
CA GLN A 27 -7.65 8.98 10.37
C GLN A 27 -8.34 10.23 10.90
N LYS A 28 -9.05 11.00 10.06
CA LYS A 28 -9.71 12.25 10.49
C LYS A 28 -10.68 12.09 11.65
N ASN A 29 -11.18 10.87 11.88
CA ASN A 29 -12.08 10.52 12.99
C ASN A 29 -11.56 9.37 13.88
N ALA A 30 -10.31 8.93 13.71
CA ALA A 30 -9.76 7.84 14.50
C ALA A 30 -9.24 8.36 15.86
N SER A 31 -9.75 7.82 16.96
CA SER A 31 -9.25 8.14 18.30
C SER A 31 -8.23 7.10 18.77
N ALA A 32 -7.29 7.51 19.61
CA ALA A 32 -6.40 6.60 20.33
C ALA A 32 -7.20 5.61 21.18
N TYR A 33 -6.72 4.35 21.25
CA TYR A 33 -7.40 3.28 21.97
C TYR A 33 -6.45 2.45 22.84
N THR A 34 -7.00 1.82 23.86
CA THR A 34 -6.29 0.77 24.62
C THR A 34 -6.27 -0.50 23.77
N TYR A 35 -5.12 -1.15 23.65
CA TYR A 35 -5.02 -2.37 22.84
C TYR A 35 -5.81 -3.51 23.48
N SER A 36 -6.50 -4.29 22.65
CA SER A 36 -7.23 -5.49 23.10
C SER A 36 -6.30 -6.60 23.60
N ASN A 37 -5.06 -6.64 23.11
CA ASN A 37 -3.96 -7.49 23.54
C ASN A 37 -2.63 -6.79 23.22
N VAL A 38 -1.58 -7.01 24.03
CA VAL A 38 -0.22 -6.48 23.80
C VAL A 38 0.72 -7.49 23.13
N ASP A 39 0.27 -8.73 22.93
CA ASP A 39 1.01 -9.84 22.32
C ASP A 39 2.41 -10.03 22.93
N GLU A 40 2.46 -10.36 24.23
CA GLU A 40 3.72 -10.42 24.99
C GLU A 40 4.80 -11.32 24.37
N LYS A 41 4.38 -12.35 23.64
CA LYS A 41 5.27 -13.31 22.98
C LYS A 41 5.65 -12.92 21.55
N ALA A 42 5.26 -11.75 21.05
CA ALA A 42 5.50 -11.41 19.65
C ALA A 42 6.97 -11.24 19.27
N GLY A 43 7.87 -11.07 20.26
CA GLY A 43 9.31 -11.16 20.03
C GLY A 43 9.82 -12.55 19.64
N GLN A 44 8.97 -13.58 19.76
CA GLN A 44 9.25 -14.97 19.37
C GLN A 44 8.64 -15.32 18.01
N TRP A 45 7.87 -14.41 17.39
CA TRP A 45 7.30 -14.66 16.07
C TRP A 45 8.41 -14.70 15.01
N LYS A 46 8.16 -15.43 13.94
CA LYS A 46 9.10 -15.56 12.83
C LYS A 46 9.04 -14.32 11.94
N PRO A 47 10.18 -13.63 11.74
CA PRO A 47 10.26 -12.56 10.75
C PRO A 47 10.00 -13.09 9.33
N VAL A 48 9.53 -12.21 8.44
CA VAL A 48 9.29 -12.53 7.03
C VAL A 48 10.55 -12.39 6.17
N PHE A 49 11.56 -11.65 6.63
CA PHE A 49 12.83 -11.47 5.89
C PHE A 49 14.07 -11.61 6.75
N LEU A 50 14.08 -11.07 7.98
CA LEU A 50 15.23 -11.20 8.87
C LEU A 50 15.48 -12.68 9.19
N THR A 51 16.71 -13.14 8.93
CA THR A 51 17.13 -14.51 9.23
C THR A 51 17.37 -14.74 10.72
N ASN A 52 17.84 -13.71 11.43
CA ASN A 52 18.06 -13.75 12.86
C ASN A 52 17.80 -12.38 13.48
N VAL A 53 16.87 -12.32 14.44
CA VAL A 53 16.53 -11.08 15.17
C VAL A 53 17.69 -10.57 16.02
N THR A 54 18.64 -11.43 16.41
CA THR A 54 19.82 -11.03 17.21
C THR A 54 20.88 -10.31 16.38
N ASP A 55 20.75 -10.26 15.05
CA ASP A 55 21.61 -9.44 14.19
C ASP A 55 21.35 -7.93 14.39
N ILE A 56 20.22 -7.58 15.00
CA ILE A 56 19.84 -6.21 15.30
C ILE A 56 20.11 -5.96 16.76
N THR A 57 21.03 -5.06 17.07
CA THR A 57 21.43 -4.80 18.46
C THR A 57 20.84 -3.48 18.96
N VAL A 58 20.53 -3.42 20.25
CA VAL A 58 20.15 -2.20 20.96
C VAL A 58 20.92 -2.11 22.27
N SER A 59 21.17 -0.91 22.77
CA SER A 59 21.82 -0.71 24.07
C SER A 59 20.94 -1.25 25.21
N THR A 60 21.57 -1.62 26.33
CA THR A 60 20.84 -1.90 27.56
C THR A 60 20.25 -0.60 28.11
N PRO A 61 18.97 -0.55 28.50
CA PRO A 61 18.38 0.64 29.09
C PRO A 61 19.02 0.98 30.43
N ALA A 62 19.13 2.28 30.74
CA ALA A 62 19.51 2.74 32.07
C ALA A 62 18.50 2.23 33.13
N GLN A 63 18.97 1.92 34.33
CA GLN A 63 18.07 1.52 35.43
C GLN A 63 17.14 2.68 35.79
N THR A 64 15.89 2.38 36.17
CA THR A 64 14.87 3.42 36.41
C THR A 64 15.15 4.30 37.63
N ASN A 65 16.12 3.92 38.47
CA ASN A 65 16.62 4.70 39.59
C ASN A 65 17.99 5.36 39.33
N SER A 66 18.55 5.23 38.12
CA SER A 66 19.82 5.87 37.77
C SER A 66 19.65 7.37 37.57
N ALA A 67 20.74 8.13 37.78
CA ALA A 67 20.73 9.57 37.56
C ALA A 67 20.40 9.93 36.09
N GLU A 68 20.85 9.12 35.11
CA GLU A 68 20.55 9.36 33.70
C GLU A 68 19.07 9.18 33.38
N TYR A 69 18.44 8.12 33.92
CA TYR A 69 17.01 7.88 33.69
C TYR A 69 16.16 8.95 34.38
N LEU A 70 16.47 9.30 35.63
CA LEU A 70 15.72 10.33 36.37
C LEU A 70 15.81 11.71 35.68
N ALA A 71 16.96 12.05 35.09
CA ALA A 71 17.10 13.25 34.28
C ALA A 71 16.23 13.19 33.01
N SER A 72 16.22 12.04 32.31
CA SER A 72 15.37 11.83 31.12
C SER A 72 13.88 11.89 31.45
N LEU A 73 13.48 11.35 32.60
CA LEU A 73 12.11 11.36 33.11
C LEU A 73 11.66 12.79 33.46
N ALA A 74 12.52 13.59 34.10
CA ALA A 74 12.25 14.99 34.39
C ALA A 74 12.09 15.84 33.11
N ALA A 75 12.93 15.60 32.10
CA ALA A 75 12.81 16.24 30.79
C ALA A 75 11.48 15.88 30.10
N LEU A 76 11.09 14.60 30.13
CA LEU A 76 9.82 14.13 29.59
C LEU A 76 8.62 14.80 30.29
N LYS A 77 8.65 14.88 31.62
CA LYS A 77 7.60 15.54 32.40
C LYS A 77 7.47 17.03 32.03
N SER A 78 8.58 17.71 31.83
CA SER A 78 8.59 19.10 31.35
C SER A 78 7.91 19.22 29.98
N LEU A 79 8.32 18.39 29.00
CA LEU A 79 7.77 18.39 27.64
C LEU A 79 6.27 18.10 27.61
N SER A 80 5.83 17.08 28.36
CA SER A 80 4.42 16.65 28.40
C SER A 80 3.50 17.59 29.17
N SER A 81 4.03 18.46 30.03
CA SER A 81 3.22 19.44 30.77
C SER A 81 2.84 20.69 29.96
N SER A 82 3.54 20.96 28.85
CA SER A 82 3.43 22.22 28.09
C SER A 82 3.18 21.99 26.59
N VAL A 83 2.27 21.05 26.28
CA VAL A 83 1.96 20.65 24.89
C VAL A 83 1.12 21.72 24.17
N THR A 84 1.59 22.19 23.01
CA THR A 84 0.88 23.17 22.16
C THR A 84 -0.34 22.56 21.46
N ALA A 85 -1.20 23.39 20.86
CA ALA A 85 -2.35 22.90 20.09
C ALA A 85 -1.91 22.00 18.91
N ASP A 86 -0.91 22.43 18.14
CA ASP A 86 -0.41 21.64 17.00
C ASP A 86 0.18 20.30 17.44
N GLN A 87 0.86 20.27 18.59
CA GLN A 87 1.39 19.05 19.17
C GLN A 87 0.27 18.10 19.63
N LYS A 88 -0.85 18.62 20.16
CA LYS A 88 -2.03 17.81 20.48
C LYS A 88 -2.65 17.18 19.23
N THR A 89 -2.81 17.95 18.16
CA THR A 89 -3.27 17.43 16.86
C THR A 89 -2.36 16.32 16.33
N ALA A 90 -1.04 16.49 16.45
CA ALA A 90 -0.09 15.46 16.06
C ALA A 90 -0.21 14.21 16.95
N ILE A 91 -0.34 14.37 18.28
CA ILE A 91 -0.56 13.25 19.21
C ILE A 91 -1.83 12.48 18.84
N GLU A 92 -2.92 13.16 18.51
CA GLU A 92 -4.18 12.53 18.12
C GLU A 92 -4.05 11.74 16.82
N PHE A 93 -3.44 12.34 15.79
CA PHE A 93 -3.21 11.69 14.49
C PHE A 93 -2.38 10.40 14.63
N TRP A 94 -1.23 10.48 15.31
CA TRP A 94 -0.34 9.33 15.47
C TRP A 94 -0.82 8.34 16.53
N GLY A 95 -1.62 8.80 17.49
CA GLY A 95 -2.05 8.05 18.67
C GLY A 95 -3.06 6.95 18.41
N ALA A 96 -3.78 6.99 17.27
CA ALA A 96 -4.69 5.93 16.87
C ALA A 96 -3.93 4.64 16.51
N ASN A 97 -3.16 4.66 15.42
CA ASN A 97 -2.32 3.55 15.00
C ASN A 97 -1.26 4.02 14.00
N SER A 98 0.00 4.07 14.41
CA SER A 98 1.09 4.60 13.58
C SER A 98 1.38 3.77 12.32
N ILE A 99 1.05 2.47 12.30
CA ILE A 99 1.12 1.66 11.07
C ILE A 99 0.10 2.15 10.04
N ALA A 100 -1.14 2.40 10.46
CA ALA A 100 -2.18 2.95 9.58
C ALA A 100 -1.84 4.37 9.10
N SER A 101 -1.25 5.21 9.96
CA SER A 101 -0.81 6.57 9.60
C SER A 101 0.30 6.54 8.53
N TRP A 102 1.32 5.70 8.72
CA TRP A 102 2.38 5.52 7.71
C TRP A 102 1.87 4.89 6.42
N ASN A 103 0.88 4.00 6.51
CA ASN A 103 0.21 3.45 5.34
C ASN A 103 -0.52 4.54 4.55
N GLN A 104 -1.26 5.43 5.22
CA GLN A 104 -1.90 6.58 4.59
C GLN A 104 -0.88 7.47 3.87
N ILE A 105 0.24 7.81 4.52
CA ILE A 105 1.34 8.55 3.90
C ILE A 105 1.85 7.85 2.63
N ALA A 106 2.07 6.53 2.70
CA ALA A 106 2.52 5.75 1.55
C ALA A 106 1.50 5.74 0.40
N ARG A 107 0.19 5.69 0.72
CA ARG A 107 -0.89 5.76 -0.28
C ARG A 107 -0.97 7.13 -0.95
N THR A 108 -0.81 8.21 -0.19
CA THR A 108 -0.74 9.58 -0.73
C THR A 108 0.47 9.75 -1.65
N LEU A 109 1.64 9.20 -1.28
CA LEU A 109 2.82 9.20 -2.17
C LEU A 109 2.59 8.36 -3.42
N ALA A 110 2.00 7.17 -3.31
CA ALA A 110 1.65 6.37 -4.48
C ALA A 110 0.68 7.12 -5.41
N ALA A 111 -0.34 7.80 -4.86
CA ALA A 111 -1.27 8.62 -5.63
C ALA A 111 -0.56 9.79 -6.32
N LYS A 112 0.28 10.54 -5.59
CA LYS A 112 1.08 11.66 -6.11
C LYS A 112 1.94 11.25 -7.32
N TYR A 113 2.52 10.05 -7.29
CA TYR A 113 3.42 9.55 -8.34
C TYR A 113 2.74 8.61 -9.36
N ASN A 114 1.44 8.36 -9.25
CA ASN A 114 0.68 7.56 -10.23
C ASN A 114 0.25 8.43 -11.43
N LEU A 115 1.25 8.97 -12.12
CA LEU A 115 1.08 9.81 -13.30
C LEU A 115 1.93 9.26 -14.45
N PRO A 116 1.32 8.86 -15.58
CA PRO A 116 2.08 8.42 -16.74
C PRO A 116 2.89 9.61 -17.31
N PRO A 117 4.15 9.39 -17.73
CA PRO A 117 4.92 10.41 -18.44
C PRO A 117 4.21 10.90 -19.71
N ALA A 118 4.33 12.19 -19.99
CA ALA A 118 3.91 12.77 -21.25
C ALA A 118 4.88 12.36 -22.36
N ALA A 119 4.38 12.28 -23.60
CA ALA A 119 5.22 12.04 -24.76
C ALA A 119 6.16 13.22 -25.03
N ASN A 120 7.35 12.91 -25.53
CA ASN A 120 8.26 13.87 -26.13
C ASN A 120 7.70 14.40 -27.46
N ALA A 121 8.25 15.51 -27.96
CA ALA A 121 7.83 16.10 -29.23
C ALA A 121 8.03 15.16 -30.45
N ASP A 122 8.95 14.20 -30.34
CA ASP A 122 9.20 13.17 -31.36
C ASP A 122 8.25 11.96 -31.26
N GLY A 123 7.29 11.98 -30.34
CA GLY A 123 6.32 10.91 -30.12
C GLY A 123 6.83 9.76 -29.24
N THR A 124 8.08 9.80 -28.76
CA THR A 124 8.61 8.80 -27.82
C THR A 124 8.16 9.10 -26.38
N TYR A 125 8.18 8.08 -25.51
CA TYR A 125 7.86 8.27 -24.09
C TYR A 125 9.11 8.17 -23.23
N PRO A 126 9.41 9.18 -22.40
CA PRO A 126 10.54 9.12 -21.49
C PRO A 126 10.24 8.17 -20.32
N VAL A 127 11.31 7.64 -19.73
CA VAL A 127 11.27 6.69 -18.62
C VAL A 127 11.79 7.35 -17.35
N PRO A 128 11.11 7.21 -16.19
CA PRO A 128 11.63 7.71 -14.93
C PRO A 128 12.98 7.09 -14.57
N ASN A 129 13.96 7.95 -14.25
CA ASN A 129 15.30 7.53 -13.89
C ASN A 129 15.48 7.51 -12.37
N ALA A 130 15.69 6.33 -11.79
CA ALA A 130 15.95 6.19 -10.35
C ALA A 130 17.25 6.87 -9.89
N ALA A 131 18.22 7.07 -10.79
CA ALA A 131 19.47 7.77 -10.49
C ALA A 131 19.33 9.31 -10.53
N GLU A 132 18.29 9.82 -11.19
CA GLU A 132 17.99 11.26 -11.29
C GLU A 132 16.51 11.51 -10.92
N PRO A 133 16.08 11.19 -9.69
CA PRO A 133 14.64 11.09 -9.38
C PRO A 133 13.87 12.41 -9.52
N GLY A 134 14.54 13.54 -9.33
CA GLY A 134 13.95 14.88 -9.44
C GLY A 134 13.86 15.42 -10.87
N LYS A 135 14.37 14.70 -11.87
CA LYS A 135 14.28 15.10 -13.27
C LYS A 135 13.02 14.50 -13.88
N TYR A 136 12.27 15.31 -14.64
CA TYR A 136 11.09 14.80 -15.33
C TYR A 136 11.47 13.77 -16.42
N PRO A 137 10.73 12.66 -16.57
CA PRO A 137 9.60 12.24 -15.73
C PRO A 137 10.06 11.79 -14.34
N TYR A 138 9.38 12.30 -13.31
CA TYR A 138 9.79 12.09 -11.93
C TYR A 138 9.77 10.60 -11.56
N PHE A 139 10.78 10.19 -10.78
CA PHE A 139 10.81 8.85 -10.20
C PHE A 139 10.13 8.84 -8.82
N PRO A 140 9.29 7.84 -8.53
CA PRO A 140 8.85 6.77 -9.43
C PRO A 140 7.67 7.19 -10.31
N PHE A 141 7.35 6.39 -11.33
CA PHE A 141 5.97 6.29 -11.80
C PHE A 141 5.29 5.15 -11.02
N ALA A 142 4.50 5.52 -10.01
CA ALA A 142 3.84 4.62 -9.07
C ALA A 142 2.59 3.93 -9.67
N ASN A 143 2.77 3.28 -10.81
CA ASN A 143 1.77 2.39 -11.42
C ASN A 143 1.45 1.19 -10.48
N PRO A 144 0.37 0.43 -10.72
CA PRO A 144 -0.08 -0.61 -9.78
C PRO A 144 1.00 -1.64 -9.37
N PRO A 145 1.84 -2.17 -10.28
CA PRO A 145 2.95 -3.04 -9.89
C PRO A 145 3.95 -2.36 -8.94
N TYR A 146 4.38 -1.14 -9.28
CA TYR A 146 5.31 -0.39 -8.44
C TYR A 146 4.72 -0.11 -7.05
N ALA A 147 3.46 0.32 -7.00
CA ALA A 147 2.75 0.59 -5.75
C ALA A 147 2.64 -0.67 -4.88
N SER A 148 2.29 -1.82 -5.47
CA SER A 148 2.25 -3.11 -4.74
C SER A 148 3.59 -3.44 -4.07
N ARG A 149 4.69 -3.20 -4.79
CA ARG A 149 6.06 -3.36 -4.27
C ARG A 149 6.34 -2.40 -3.12
N ALA A 150 6.02 -1.12 -3.27
CA ALA A 150 6.26 -0.14 -2.22
C ALA A 150 5.56 -0.51 -0.90
N PHE A 151 4.28 -0.92 -0.97
CA PHE A 151 3.51 -1.33 0.21
C PHE A 151 4.03 -2.63 0.84
N ALA A 152 4.44 -3.60 0.04
CA ALA A 152 4.99 -4.87 0.54
C ALA A 152 6.28 -4.68 1.34
N TYR A 153 7.22 -3.88 0.80
CA TYR A 153 8.45 -3.54 1.52
C TYR A 153 8.19 -2.76 2.79
N LEU A 154 7.23 -1.83 2.79
CA LEU A 154 6.87 -1.06 3.97
C LEU A 154 6.32 -1.98 5.08
N GLY A 155 5.28 -2.76 4.76
CA GLY A 155 4.64 -3.64 5.73
C GLY A 155 5.59 -4.72 6.26
N ALA A 156 6.35 -5.39 5.38
CA ALA A 156 7.30 -6.43 5.77
C ALA A 156 8.43 -5.89 6.67
N ALA A 157 8.98 -4.71 6.36
CA ALA A 157 10.03 -4.11 7.18
C ALA A 157 9.51 -3.63 8.53
N GLN A 158 8.31 -3.05 8.58
CA GLN A 158 7.65 -2.69 9.84
C GLN A 158 7.40 -3.92 10.71
N PHE A 159 6.91 -5.03 10.14
CA PHE A 159 6.62 -6.24 10.88
C PHE A 159 7.89 -6.85 11.50
N ASP A 160 8.93 -7.05 10.71
CA ASP A 160 10.20 -7.57 11.20
C ASP A 160 10.85 -6.66 12.25
N ALA A 161 10.78 -5.34 12.05
CA ALA A 161 11.32 -4.38 13.01
C ALA A 161 10.56 -4.40 14.34
N LEU A 162 9.25 -4.59 14.30
CA LEU A 162 8.44 -4.70 15.52
C LEU A 162 8.64 -6.02 16.24
N ILE A 163 8.89 -7.14 15.55
CA ILE A 163 9.29 -8.40 16.22
C ILE A 163 10.57 -8.17 17.03
N VAL A 164 11.58 -7.50 16.46
CA VAL A 164 12.81 -7.13 17.17
C VAL A 164 12.51 -6.22 18.36
N ALA A 165 11.66 -5.21 18.17
CA ALA A 165 11.26 -4.29 19.24
C ALA A 165 10.57 -5.03 20.40
N TRP A 166 9.61 -5.91 20.09
CA TRP A 166 8.91 -6.73 21.08
C TRP A 166 9.86 -7.65 21.82
N LYS A 167 10.82 -8.29 21.14
CA LYS A 167 11.86 -9.07 21.80
C LYS A 167 12.55 -8.25 22.88
N TYR A 168 13.09 -7.08 22.53
CA TYR A 168 13.82 -6.26 23.49
C TYR A 168 12.93 -5.65 24.58
N LYS A 169 11.66 -5.35 24.26
CA LYS A 169 10.67 -4.91 25.26
C LYS A 169 10.51 -5.91 26.38
N TYR A 170 10.38 -7.20 26.07
CA TYR A 170 10.18 -8.23 27.08
C TYR A 170 11.49 -8.80 27.65
N ASP A 171 12.62 -8.66 26.95
CA ASP A 171 13.95 -8.97 27.51
C ASP A 171 14.32 -7.96 28.62
N PHE A 172 14.07 -6.66 28.41
CA PHE A 172 14.42 -5.62 29.39
C PHE A 172 13.29 -5.26 30.36
N ASN A 173 12.04 -5.45 29.93
CA ASN A 173 10.82 -5.24 30.73
C ASN A 173 10.77 -3.89 31.47
N ARG A 174 11.19 -2.81 30.79
CA ARG A 174 11.21 -1.47 31.38
C ARG A 174 9.77 -0.92 31.53
N PRO A 175 9.37 -0.49 32.74
CA PRO A 175 8.05 0.10 32.96
C PRO A 175 7.91 1.44 32.22
N ALA A 176 6.67 1.78 31.86
CA ALA A 176 6.41 3.04 31.19
C ALA A 176 6.69 4.26 32.10
N PRO A 177 7.04 5.44 31.54
CA PRO A 177 7.42 6.60 32.35
C PRO A 177 6.36 7.00 33.39
N TYR A 178 5.08 6.97 33.02
CA TYR A 178 3.95 7.25 33.92
C TYR A 178 3.69 6.18 35.00
N GLN A 179 4.35 5.02 34.91
CA GLN A 179 4.35 4.00 35.97
C GLN A 179 5.50 4.26 36.97
N VAL A 180 6.59 4.89 36.53
CA VAL A 180 7.72 5.25 37.39
C VAL A 180 7.46 6.56 38.14
N ASP A 181 6.94 7.58 37.45
CA ASP A 181 6.47 8.83 38.06
C ASP A 181 4.98 9.02 37.75
N ASN A 182 4.13 8.81 38.76
CA ASN A 182 2.68 8.89 38.65
C ASN A 182 2.14 10.31 38.40
N THR A 183 2.99 11.33 38.51
CA THR A 183 2.65 12.71 38.20
C THR A 183 2.73 13.02 36.70
N ILE A 184 3.31 12.13 35.90
CA ILE A 184 3.21 12.18 34.44
C ILE A 184 1.83 11.65 34.05
N ILE A 185 0.99 12.54 33.52
CA ILE A 185 -0.34 12.19 33.01
C ILE A 185 -0.22 12.01 31.50
N PRO A 186 -0.25 10.77 30.97
CA PRO A 186 -0.08 10.56 29.55
C PRO A 186 -1.27 11.09 28.75
N ALA A 187 -0.99 11.67 27.58
CA ALA A 187 -2.02 12.18 26.67
C ALA A 187 -2.65 11.09 25.78
N LEU A 188 -2.07 9.88 25.81
CA LEU A 188 -2.57 8.70 25.12
C LEU A 188 -3.02 7.64 26.13
N PRO A 189 -3.91 6.71 25.74
CA PRO A 189 -4.34 5.62 26.62
C PRO A 189 -3.14 4.83 27.16
N LYS A 190 -3.17 4.55 28.47
CA LYS A 190 -2.17 3.72 29.14
C LYS A 190 -2.21 2.31 28.56
N GLN A 191 -1.04 1.73 28.33
CA GLN A 191 -0.87 0.37 27.82
C GLN A 191 -0.08 -0.45 28.84
N THR A 192 -0.24 -1.77 28.81
CA THR A 192 0.60 -2.68 29.64
C THR A 192 1.92 -3.07 28.97
N LEU A 193 2.20 -2.53 27.78
CA LEU A 193 3.41 -2.78 27.01
C LEU A 193 4.63 -2.09 27.66
N PRO A 194 5.79 -2.78 27.83
CA PRO A 194 7.03 -2.16 28.27
C PRO A 194 7.46 -1.02 27.35
N SER A 195 8.08 0.05 27.87
CA SER A 195 8.35 1.26 27.08
C SER A 195 9.59 1.16 26.20
N TYR A 196 10.60 0.39 26.60
CA TYR A 196 11.90 0.35 25.93
C TYR A 196 12.11 -0.94 25.14
N PRO A 197 12.49 -0.86 23.85
CA PRO A 197 12.60 0.35 23.01
C PRO A 197 11.22 0.88 22.61
N SER A 198 11.12 2.16 22.22
CA SER A 198 9.86 2.74 21.71
C SER A 198 9.49 2.15 20.35
N GLU A 199 8.33 1.49 20.27
CA GLU A 199 7.78 0.89 19.06
C GLU A 199 7.45 1.94 17.99
N ASP A 200 6.94 3.10 18.39
CA ASP A 200 6.62 4.18 17.46
C ASP A 200 7.90 4.80 16.85
N ALA A 201 8.99 4.86 17.60
CA ALA A 201 10.28 5.28 17.05
C ALA A 201 10.86 4.25 16.06
N VAL A 202 10.64 2.96 16.31
CA VAL A 202 10.97 1.88 15.34
C VAL A 202 10.17 2.07 14.05
N ILE A 203 8.85 2.25 14.17
CA ILE A 203 7.94 2.44 13.04
C ILE A 203 8.32 3.70 12.26
N ALA A 204 8.57 4.82 12.92
CA ALA A 204 8.98 6.08 12.29
C ALA A 204 10.22 5.89 11.42
N GLU A 205 11.25 5.28 11.99
CA GLU A 205 12.56 5.21 11.36
C GLU A 205 12.64 4.13 10.27
N VAL A 206 11.99 2.97 10.47
CA VAL A 206 11.92 1.94 9.42
C VAL A 206 11.10 2.42 8.22
N SER A 207 9.98 3.12 8.47
CA SER A 207 9.11 3.66 7.42
C SER A 207 9.83 4.75 6.61
N LEU A 208 10.53 5.67 7.28
CA LEU A 208 11.42 6.64 6.62
C LEU A 208 12.47 5.94 5.77
N GLY A 209 13.13 4.92 6.31
CA GLY A 209 14.17 4.16 5.62
C GLY A 209 13.69 3.54 4.31
N ILE A 210 12.52 2.88 4.34
CA ILE A 210 11.92 2.25 3.16
C ILE A 210 11.37 3.29 2.19
N LEU A 211 10.52 4.20 2.66
CA LEU A 211 9.80 5.13 1.79
C LEU A 211 10.72 6.15 1.11
N ARG A 212 11.85 6.55 1.71
CA ARG A 212 12.81 7.43 1.01
C ARG A 212 13.51 6.75 -0.17
N VAL A 213 13.57 5.41 -0.19
CA VAL A 213 14.10 4.65 -1.33
C VAL A 213 13.02 4.50 -2.41
N MET A 214 11.76 4.33 -2.01
CA MET A 214 10.64 4.22 -2.96
C MET A 214 10.24 5.57 -3.56
N PHE A 215 10.26 6.63 -2.76
CA PHE A 215 9.82 7.99 -3.13
C PHE A 215 10.90 9.01 -2.76
N PRO A 216 12.08 8.96 -3.43
CA PRO A 216 13.25 9.76 -3.04
C PRO A 216 13.04 11.28 -3.08
N ASN A 217 12.13 11.75 -3.93
CA ASN A 217 11.77 13.17 -4.03
C ASN A 217 11.06 13.73 -2.78
N ASP A 218 10.50 12.87 -1.93
CA ASP A 218 9.78 13.26 -0.70
C ASP A 218 10.59 13.00 0.57
N THR A 219 11.91 12.82 0.46
CA THR A 219 12.78 12.51 1.60
C THR A 219 12.68 13.55 2.72
N THR A 220 12.54 14.84 2.40
CA THR A 220 12.41 15.91 3.41
C THR A 220 11.09 15.76 4.18
N TYR A 221 9.97 15.66 3.47
CA TYR A 221 8.65 15.42 4.06
C TYR A 221 8.61 14.16 4.92
N LEU A 222 9.22 13.06 4.45
CA LEU A 222 9.30 11.81 5.20
C LEU A 222 10.13 11.94 6.49
N LYS A 223 11.21 12.72 6.47
CA LYS A 223 12.03 13.00 7.67
C LYS A 223 11.23 13.80 8.70
N GLU A 224 10.47 14.80 8.24
CA GLU A 224 9.59 15.59 9.09
C GLU A 224 8.53 14.71 9.76
N LYS A 225 7.87 13.82 9.00
CA LYS A 225 6.88 12.89 9.55
C LYS A 225 7.46 11.86 10.52
N ALA A 226 8.67 11.37 10.27
CA ALA A 226 9.36 10.50 11.23
C ALA A 226 9.76 11.24 12.51
N ALA A 227 10.19 12.51 12.42
CA ALA A 227 10.47 13.33 13.59
C ALA A 227 9.20 13.65 14.38
N GLU A 228 8.11 13.99 13.69
CA GLU A 228 6.79 14.25 14.27
C GLU A 228 6.30 13.06 15.10
N LEU A 229 6.26 11.84 14.52
CA LEU A 229 5.87 10.62 15.25
C LEU A 229 6.72 10.40 16.50
N LYS A 230 8.06 10.50 16.39
CA LYS A 230 8.96 10.33 17.55
C LYS A 230 8.68 11.37 18.64
N ASN A 231 8.45 12.62 18.26
CA ASN A 231 8.16 13.68 19.21
C ASN A 231 6.80 13.52 19.88
N THR A 232 5.79 12.97 19.19
CA THR A 232 4.47 12.75 19.82
C THR A 232 4.55 11.86 21.04
N ARG A 233 5.50 10.93 21.11
CA ARG A 233 5.70 10.04 22.25
C ARG A 233 6.29 10.75 23.46
N LEU A 234 7.15 11.74 23.22
CA LEU A 234 7.67 12.63 24.26
C LEU A 234 6.56 13.56 24.76
N TRP A 235 5.86 14.22 23.84
CA TRP A 235 4.77 15.15 24.20
C TRP A 235 3.62 14.45 24.92
N ALA A 236 3.31 13.20 24.54
CA ALA A 236 2.28 12.41 25.20
C ALA A 236 2.71 11.78 26.53
N GLY A 237 3.96 11.96 26.98
CA GLY A 237 4.46 11.36 28.23
C GLY A 237 4.60 9.83 28.18
N MET A 238 4.79 9.25 27.00
CA MET A 238 4.73 7.80 26.77
C MET A 238 6.10 7.12 26.77
N ASN A 239 7.15 7.81 26.33
CA ASN A 239 8.49 7.27 26.19
C ASN A 239 9.52 8.33 26.57
N THR A 240 10.62 7.95 27.22
CA THR A 240 11.77 8.85 27.43
C THR A 240 12.63 8.97 26.18
N GLN A 241 13.55 9.94 26.14
CA GLN A 241 14.43 10.13 24.97
C GLN A 241 15.26 8.89 24.65
N ASP A 242 15.76 8.17 25.66
CA ASP A 242 16.54 6.94 25.45
C ASP A 242 15.68 5.77 24.93
N ASP A 243 14.38 5.70 25.26
CA ASP A 243 13.44 4.77 24.61
C ASP A 243 13.32 5.08 23.10
N ILE A 244 13.27 6.37 22.73
CA ILE A 244 13.16 6.85 21.34
C ILE A 244 14.44 6.55 20.55
N ASP A 245 15.60 6.81 21.15
CA ASP A 245 16.89 6.57 20.53
C ASP A 245 17.11 5.08 20.25
N ALA A 246 16.73 4.23 21.19
CA ALA A 246 16.78 2.78 21.07
C ALA A 246 15.87 2.25 19.93
N GLY A 247 14.63 2.73 19.86
CA GLY A 247 13.72 2.38 18.76
C GLY A 247 14.24 2.88 17.40
N THR A 248 14.78 4.09 17.36
CA THR A 248 15.44 4.65 16.17
C THR A 248 16.61 3.77 15.71
N ALA A 249 17.42 3.25 16.63
CA ALA A 249 18.54 2.38 16.30
C ALA A 249 18.10 1.06 15.65
N ILE A 250 17.02 0.45 16.14
CA ILE A 250 16.42 -0.76 15.55
C ILE A 250 15.91 -0.47 14.13
N GLY A 251 15.10 0.59 13.97
CA GLY A 251 14.50 0.95 12.69
C GLY A 251 15.55 1.18 11.58
N LYS A 252 16.67 1.85 11.91
CA LYS A 252 17.80 2.05 10.98
C LYS A 252 18.43 0.73 10.53
N GLN A 253 18.74 -0.17 11.46
CA GLN A 253 19.40 -1.44 11.16
C GLN A 253 18.50 -2.35 10.30
N VAL A 254 17.21 -2.44 10.64
CA VAL A 254 16.26 -3.26 9.88
C VAL A 254 16.02 -2.68 8.49
N ALA A 255 15.79 -1.36 8.37
CA ALA A 255 15.64 -0.73 7.06
C ALA A 255 16.88 -0.97 6.18
N ALA A 256 18.09 -0.87 6.74
CA ALA A 256 19.32 -1.13 6.02
C ALA A 256 19.38 -2.56 5.44
N LYS A 257 19.00 -3.58 6.21
CA LYS A 257 18.92 -4.98 5.72
C LYS A 257 17.91 -5.11 4.58
N PHE A 258 16.67 -4.62 4.75
CA PHE A 258 15.66 -4.69 3.68
C PHE A 258 16.11 -3.98 2.39
N ILE A 259 16.75 -2.82 2.51
CA ILE A 259 17.23 -2.05 1.35
C ILE A 259 18.40 -2.76 0.66
N ASN A 260 19.43 -3.13 1.41
CA ASN A 260 20.69 -3.62 0.85
C ASN A 260 20.63 -5.09 0.44
N ASP A 261 19.88 -5.91 1.18
CA ASP A 261 19.89 -7.36 1.00
C ASP A 261 18.70 -7.86 0.19
N ARG A 262 17.63 -7.06 0.07
CA ARG A 262 16.47 -7.40 -0.76
C ARG A 262 16.16 -6.37 -1.85
N ALA A 263 15.82 -5.13 -1.50
CA ALA A 263 15.28 -4.16 -2.46
C ALA A 263 16.22 -3.83 -3.62
N LYS A 264 17.54 -3.76 -3.38
CA LYS A 264 18.55 -3.57 -4.45
C LYS A 264 18.73 -4.80 -5.34
N LYS A 265 18.29 -5.98 -4.89
CA LYS A 265 18.56 -7.30 -5.49
C LYS A 265 17.29 -7.99 -6.00
N ASP A 266 16.15 -7.30 -6.02
CA ASP A 266 14.84 -7.87 -6.35
C ASP A 266 14.47 -7.80 -7.82
N ASN A 267 15.37 -7.27 -8.66
CA ASN A 267 15.21 -7.14 -10.10
C ASN A 267 14.18 -6.07 -10.58
N MET A 268 13.61 -5.26 -9.70
CA MET A 268 12.68 -4.17 -10.07
C MET A 268 13.30 -3.17 -11.06
N GLY A 269 14.59 -2.86 -10.91
CA GLY A 269 15.31 -1.95 -11.81
C GLY A 269 15.34 -2.40 -13.28
N LYS A 270 15.01 -3.67 -13.57
CA LYS A 270 14.96 -4.23 -14.93
C LYS A 270 13.53 -4.41 -15.46
N ALA A 271 12.50 -4.08 -14.66
CA ALA A 271 11.11 -4.39 -14.98
C ALA A 271 10.55 -3.61 -16.18
N ILE A 272 11.07 -2.41 -16.46
CA ILE A 272 10.57 -1.59 -17.60
C ILE A 272 11.00 -2.11 -18.97
N SER A 273 12.15 -2.80 -19.04
CA SER A 273 12.71 -3.39 -20.26
C SER A 273 12.92 -2.40 -21.42
N THR A 274 13.32 -2.92 -22.58
CA THR A 274 13.44 -2.17 -23.84
C THR A 274 12.25 -2.43 -24.76
N ILE A 275 12.06 -1.54 -25.75
CA ILE A 275 11.03 -1.72 -26.79
C ILE A 275 11.24 -3.04 -27.54
N ALA A 276 12.48 -3.34 -27.95
CA ALA A 276 12.82 -4.57 -28.67
C ALA A 276 12.43 -5.84 -27.90
N VAL A 277 12.65 -5.88 -26.58
CA VAL A 277 12.22 -7.02 -25.75
C VAL A 277 10.70 -7.10 -25.67
N THR A 278 10.03 -5.97 -25.52
CA THR A 278 8.55 -5.92 -25.44
C THR A 278 7.91 -6.39 -26.75
N ASP A 279 8.43 -5.95 -27.89
CA ASP A 279 7.96 -6.35 -29.22
C ASP A 279 8.23 -7.83 -29.47
N SER A 280 9.37 -8.36 -29.01
CA SER A 280 9.67 -9.79 -29.08
C SER A 280 8.64 -10.63 -28.32
N LEU A 281 8.27 -10.22 -27.09
CA LEU A 281 7.24 -10.91 -26.31
C LEU A 281 5.87 -10.90 -27.03
N ALA A 282 5.47 -9.75 -27.59
CA ALA A 282 4.22 -9.64 -28.35
C ALA A 282 4.24 -10.49 -29.63
N THR A 283 5.37 -10.53 -30.34
CA THR A 283 5.55 -11.33 -31.57
C THR A 283 5.49 -12.83 -31.26
N LEU A 284 6.09 -13.27 -30.15
CA LEU A 284 6.01 -14.66 -29.73
C LEU A 284 4.57 -15.07 -29.40
N ALA A 285 3.80 -14.20 -28.75
CA ALA A 285 2.39 -14.45 -28.49
C ALA A 285 1.57 -14.51 -29.79
N GLU A 286 1.83 -13.62 -30.75
CA GLU A 286 1.18 -13.60 -32.06
C GLU A 286 1.46 -14.90 -32.84
N LEU A 287 2.71 -15.36 -32.87
CA LEU A 287 3.10 -16.60 -33.53
C LEU A 287 2.50 -17.84 -32.86
N LYS A 288 2.41 -17.86 -31.53
CA LYS A 288 1.98 -19.03 -30.76
C LYS A 288 0.46 -19.14 -30.62
N TYR A 289 -0.22 -18.02 -30.47
CA TYR A 289 -1.64 -17.96 -30.13
C TYR A 289 -2.50 -17.31 -31.21
N GLY A 290 -1.91 -16.57 -32.15
CA GLY A 290 -2.64 -15.87 -33.22
C GLY A 290 -3.20 -14.50 -32.81
N TRP A 291 -2.78 -13.94 -31.67
CA TRP A 291 -3.19 -12.61 -31.23
C TRP A 291 -2.05 -11.85 -30.52
N ARG A 292 -2.18 -10.53 -30.47
CA ARG A 292 -1.35 -9.65 -29.65
C ARG A 292 -2.10 -8.41 -29.23
N TRP A 293 -1.85 -7.98 -27.99
CA TRP A 293 -2.29 -6.69 -27.49
C TRP A 293 -1.55 -5.55 -28.22
N ARG A 294 -2.23 -4.42 -28.37
CA ARG A 294 -1.66 -3.19 -28.91
C ARG A 294 -2.09 -2.01 -28.03
N SER A 295 -1.15 -1.11 -27.76
CA SER A 295 -1.45 0.17 -27.12
C SER A 295 -2.40 0.98 -28.02
N LEU A 296 -3.35 1.66 -27.39
CA LEU A 296 -4.32 2.55 -28.04
C LEU A 296 -4.02 4.03 -27.78
N GLU A 297 -2.90 4.33 -27.12
CA GLU A 297 -2.47 5.71 -26.88
C GLU A 297 -1.91 6.33 -28.18
N SER A 298 -2.07 7.65 -28.33
CA SER A 298 -1.50 8.43 -29.42
C SER A 298 -0.70 9.60 -28.84
N PRO A 299 0.64 9.62 -29.01
CA PRO A 299 1.48 8.62 -29.67
C PRO A 299 1.51 7.26 -28.94
N VAL A 300 1.99 6.21 -29.61
CA VAL A 300 1.98 4.84 -29.06
C VAL A 300 2.96 4.71 -27.90
N ARG A 301 2.45 4.44 -26.69
CA ARG A 301 3.27 4.20 -25.51
C ARG A 301 3.57 2.71 -25.31
N PRO A 302 4.83 2.31 -25.03
CA PRO A 302 5.14 0.94 -24.62
C PRO A 302 4.35 0.50 -23.38
N GLY A 303 3.96 -0.78 -23.34
CA GLY A 303 3.21 -1.32 -22.22
C GLY A 303 3.97 -1.21 -20.89
N MET A 304 3.24 -1.03 -19.79
CA MET A 304 3.85 -0.78 -18.48
C MET A 304 4.50 -2.02 -17.85
N LEU A 305 5.80 -1.92 -17.57
CA LEU A 305 6.62 -2.88 -16.82
C LEU A 305 6.56 -4.34 -17.35
N PRO A 306 6.90 -4.57 -18.63
CA PRO A 306 6.84 -5.89 -19.30
C PRO A 306 7.62 -7.00 -18.60
N LYS A 307 8.62 -6.66 -17.78
CA LYS A 307 9.45 -7.60 -17.04
C LYS A 307 9.17 -7.61 -15.53
N PHE A 308 8.02 -7.10 -15.09
CA PHE A 308 7.64 -7.18 -13.68
C PHE A 308 7.46 -8.63 -13.19
N GLY A 309 7.14 -9.56 -14.08
CA GLY A 309 7.14 -11.00 -13.78
C GLY A 309 8.50 -11.58 -13.35
N ASP A 310 9.61 -10.88 -13.67
CA ASP A 310 10.97 -11.27 -13.29
C ASP A 310 11.40 -10.66 -11.93
N VAL A 311 10.52 -9.89 -11.26
CA VAL A 311 10.79 -9.34 -9.92
C VAL A 311 10.71 -10.46 -8.89
N LYS A 312 11.61 -10.44 -7.90
CA LYS A 312 11.71 -11.48 -6.88
C LYS A 312 10.41 -11.54 -6.04
N PRO A 313 9.69 -12.68 -6.04
CA PRO A 313 8.50 -12.85 -5.19
C PRO A 313 8.86 -12.96 -3.71
N TRP A 314 7.86 -12.80 -2.85
CA TRP A 314 7.94 -12.97 -1.39
C TRP A 314 7.58 -14.37 -0.94
N CYS A 315 6.47 -14.90 -1.44
CA CYS A 315 5.78 -16.08 -0.92
C CYS A 315 5.73 -17.20 -1.96
N ILE A 316 5.42 -16.88 -3.21
CA ILE A 316 5.37 -17.89 -4.28
C ILE A 316 6.79 -18.34 -4.66
N PRO A 317 6.99 -19.62 -5.01
CA PRO A 317 8.30 -20.11 -5.43
C PRO A 317 8.73 -19.51 -6.78
N ASP A 318 7.81 -19.50 -7.76
CA ASP A 318 8.00 -18.89 -9.07
C ASP A 318 6.63 -18.63 -9.74
N VAL A 319 6.62 -17.75 -10.75
CA VAL A 319 5.41 -17.38 -11.50
C VAL A 319 4.81 -18.53 -12.30
N ALA A 320 5.62 -19.50 -12.76
CA ALA A 320 5.13 -20.62 -13.55
C ALA A 320 4.25 -21.57 -12.73
N THR A 321 4.47 -21.69 -11.41
CA THR A 321 3.62 -22.48 -10.53
C THR A 321 2.18 -21.97 -10.41
N VAL A 322 1.98 -20.67 -10.62
CA VAL A 322 0.67 -19.99 -10.46
C VAL A 322 0.11 -19.44 -11.78
N ARG A 323 0.88 -19.43 -12.86
CA ARG A 323 0.44 -18.97 -14.19
C ARG A 323 -0.77 -19.80 -14.66
N PRO A 324 -1.90 -19.17 -15.02
CA PRO A 324 -3.04 -19.87 -15.59
C PRO A 324 -2.77 -20.29 -17.05
N GLY A 325 -3.68 -21.08 -17.63
CA GLY A 325 -3.65 -21.39 -19.07
C GLY A 325 -3.93 -20.16 -19.96
N PRO A 326 -3.88 -20.29 -21.30
CA PRO A 326 -4.23 -19.21 -22.21
C PRO A 326 -5.72 -18.81 -22.12
N PRO A 327 -6.08 -17.57 -22.48
CA PRO A 327 -7.49 -17.19 -22.65
C PRO A 327 -8.11 -17.90 -23.87
N PRO A 328 -9.46 -17.94 -23.96
CA PRO A 328 -10.18 -18.36 -25.16
C PRO A 328 -9.71 -17.58 -26.39
N ALA A 329 -9.52 -18.30 -27.50
CA ALA A 329 -9.12 -17.68 -28.76
C ALA A 329 -10.25 -16.81 -29.34
N PRO A 330 -9.93 -15.69 -30.02
CA PRO A 330 -10.93 -14.90 -30.74
C PRO A 330 -11.77 -15.78 -31.69
N GLY A 331 -13.09 -15.58 -31.66
CA GLY A 331 -14.04 -16.32 -32.49
C GLY A 331 -14.54 -17.65 -31.90
N THR A 332 -13.99 -18.11 -30.78
CA THR A 332 -14.58 -19.24 -30.03
C THR A 332 -15.93 -18.87 -29.41
N PRO A 333 -16.83 -19.85 -29.15
CA PRO A 333 -18.11 -19.58 -28.47
C PRO A 333 -17.94 -18.85 -27.13
N GLU A 334 -16.92 -19.21 -26.35
CA GLU A 334 -16.60 -18.57 -25.07
C GLU A 334 -16.19 -17.11 -25.25
N PHE A 335 -15.34 -16.83 -26.25
CA PHE A 335 -14.94 -15.46 -26.57
C PHE A 335 -16.13 -14.60 -27.04
N ILE A 336 -17.01 -15.18 -27.87
CA ILE A 336 -18.21 -14.49 -28.37
C ILE A 336 -19.17 -14.18 -27.21
N ALA A 337 -19.33 -15.09 -26.25
CA ALA A 337 -20.13 -14.85 -25.06
C ALA A 337 -19.58 -13.68 -24.23
N ASP A 338 -18.27 -13.64 -24.00
CA ASP A 338 -17.60 -12.54 -23.29
C ASP A 338 -17.74 -11.19 -24.00
N VAL A 339 -17.69 -11.19 -25.35
CA VAL A 339 -17.93 -9.98 -26.18
C VAL A 339 -19.38 -9.50 -26.06
N ASN A 340 -20.36 -10.41 -26.06
CA ASN A 340 -21.76 -10.03 -25.95
C ASN A 340 -22.08 -9.49 -24.55
N GLU A 341 -21.55 -10.12 -23.50
CA GLU A 341 -21.73 -9.67 -22.11
C GLU A 341 -21.18 -8.24 -21.93
N ILE A 342 -19.96 -7.97 -22.40
CA ILE A 342 -19.36 -6.65 -22.18
C ILE A 342 -20.07 -5.54 -22.96
N LYS A 343 -20.56 -5.84 -24.18
CA LYS A 343 -21.36 -4.89 -24.96
C LYS A 343 -22.61 -4.48 -24.21
N ASP A 344 -23.36 -5.45 -23.67
CA ASP A 344 -24.59 -5.18 -22.91
C ASP A 344 -24.33 -4.22 -21.74
N PHE A 345 -23.28 -4.45 -20.94
CA PHE A 345 -22.94 -3.57 -19.82
C PHE A 345 -22.53 -2.15 -20.25
N THR A 346 -21.89 -1.99 -21.42
CA THR A 346 -21.47 -0.68 -21.92
C THR A 346 -22.54 0.08 -22.70
N GLU A 347 -23.45 -0.63 -23.37
CA GLU A 347 -24.57 -0.04 -24.13
C GLU A 347 -25.77 0.27 -23.23
N ASN A 348 -25.99 -0.55 -22.18
CA ASN A 348 -27.09 -0.41 -21.23
C ASN A 348 -26.62 -0.23 -19.76
N PRO A 349 -25.73 0.74 -19.45
CA PRO A 349 -25.22 0.87 -18.09
C PRO A 349 -26.30 1.33 -17.11
N THR A 350 -26.41 0.64 -15.98
CA THR A 350 -27.25 1.08 -14.85
C THR A 350 -26.49 2.08 -13.98
N SER A 351 -27.20 2.81 -13.11
CA SER A 351 -26.54 3.69 -12.13
C SER A 351 -25.62 2.91 -11.18
N GLU A 352 -26.00 1.67 -10.83
CA GLU A 352 -25.21 0.84 -9.93
C GLU A 352 -23.93 0.30 -10.59
N THR A 353 -24.02 -0.20 -11.83
CA THR A 353 -22.82 -0.67 -12.55
C THR A 353 -21.84 0.48 -12.81
N ARG A 354 -22.34 1.71 -13.09
CA ARG A 354 -21.49 2.91 -13.16
C ARG A 354 -20.86 3.26 -11.83
N ARG A 355 -21.59 3.18 -10.72
CA ARG A 355 -21.06 3.47 -9.37
C ARG A 355 -19.92 2.51 -9.04
N ILE A 356 -20.14 1.20 -9.23
CA ILE A 356 -19.14 0.16 -8.99
C ILE A 356 -17.91 0.35 -9.90
N ALA A 357 -18.13 0.60 -11.21
CA ALA A 357 -17.04 0.85 -12.17
C ALA A 357 -16.17 2.04 -11.78
N ASN A 358 -16.77 3.15 -11.34
CA ASN A 358 -16.04 4.36 -10.95
C ASN A 358 -15.33 4.19 -9.59
N PHE A 359 -15.97 3.53 -8.62
CA PHE A 359 -15.38 3.29 -7.30
C PHE A 359 -14.08 2.48 -7.39
N TRP A 360 -14.06 1.45 -8.25
CA TRP A 360 -12.90 0.58 -8.48
C TRP A 360 -12.09 0.97 -9.74
N ALA A 361 -12.23 2.19 -10.25
CA ALA A 361 -11.51 2.60 -11.46
C ALA A 361 -10.00 2.66 -11.23
N ASP A 362 -9.59 3.17 -10.06
CA ASP A 362 -8.20 3.31 -9.58
C ASP A 362 -7.24 3.85 -10.65
N GLY A 363 -7.69 4.90 -11.35
CA GLY A 363 -6.97 5.57 -12.43
C GLY A 363 -5.79 6.43 -11.96
N PRO A 364 -5.25 7.31 -12.84
CA PRO A 364 -4.19 8.24 -12.48
C PRO A 364 -4.53 9.09 -11.25
N SER A 365 -3.51 9.48 -10.49
CA SER A 365 -3.64 10.22 -9.23
C SER A 365 -4.44 9.51 -8.13
N THR A 366 -4.54 8.18 -8.19
CA THR A 366 -5.07 7.35 -7.10
C THR A 366 -3.98 6.45 -6.54
N SER A 367 -4.21 5.89 -5.34
CA SER A 367 -3.29 4.93 -4.72
C SER A 367 -3.22 3.55 -5.41
N THR A 368 -3.88 3.39 -6.58
CA THR A 368 -3.99 2.14 -7.36
C THR A 368 -4.74 1.03 -6.60
N PRO A 369 -5.10 -0.11 -7.23
CA PRO A 369 -5.81 -1.19 -6.52
C PRO A 369 -5.07 -1.70 -5.27
N PRO A 370 -3.73 -1.89 -5.28
CA PRO A 370 -2.99 -2.16 -4.04
C PRO A 370 -3.29 -1.17 -2.91
N GLY A 371 -3.25 0.14 -3.19
CA GLY A 371 -3.52 1.16 -2.18
C GLY A 371 -4.97 1.18 -1.70
N HIS A 372 -5.94 0.84 -2.57
CA HIS A 372 -7.34 0.67 -2.17
C HIS A 372 -7.50 -0.45 -1.14
N TRP A 373 -6.85 -1.60 -1.34
CA TRP A 373 -6.85 -2.68 -0.35
C TRP A 373 -6.13 -2.33 0.96
N ASN A 374 -5.12 -1.47 0.89
CA ASN A 374 -4.48 -0.90 2.08
C ASN A 374 -5.40 0.05 2.86
N ALA A 375 -6.28 0.78 2.17
CA ALA A 375 -7.33 1.59 2.80
C ALA A 375 -8.28 0.68 3.61
N ILE A 376 -8.80 -0.37 2.98
CA ILE A 376 -9.69 -1.35 3.60
C ILE A 376 -9.02 -2.02 4.82
N ALA A 377 -7.75 -2.42 4.70
CA ALA A 377 -7.01 -2.99 5.82
C ALA A 377 -6.83 -2.00 6.98
N SER A 378 -6.62 -0.71 6.68
CA SER A 378 -6.50 0.34 7.71
C SER A 378 -7.81 0.53 8.48
N ASP A 379 -8.95 0.54 7.78
CA ASP A 379 -10.27 0.61 8.41
C ASP A 379 -10.51 -0.57 9.37
N LEU A 380 -10.13 -1.77 8.96
CA LEU A 380 -10.25 -2.98 9.78
C LEU A 380 -9.31 -2.94 10.99
N ILE A 381 -8.05 -2.53 10.81
CA ILE A 381 -7.08 -2.35 11.91
C ILE A 381 -7.63 -1.41 12.98
N LEU A 382 -8.21 -0.28 12.57
CA LEU A 382 -8.80 0.70 13.48
C LEU A 382 -10.08 0.18 14.13
N LYS A 383 -10.98 -0.46 13.35
CA LYS A 383 -12.22 -1.07 13.84
C LYS A 383 -11.98 -2.12 14.92
N TYR A 384 -10.95 -2.94 14.75
CA TYR A 384 -10.58 -4.01 15.68
C TYR A 384 -9.55 -3.57 16.73
N GLN A 385 -9.18 -2.29 16.77
CA GLN A 385 -8.27 -1.70 17.76
C GLN A 385 -6.96 -2.49 17.91
N MET A 386 -6.38 -2.91 16.78
CA MET A 386 -5.18 -3.73 16.77
C MET A 386 -3.97 -2.97 17.33
N ASN A 387 -3.13 -3.67 18.09
CA ASN A 387 -1.82 -3.13 18.46
C ASN A 387 -0.90 -2.97 17.23
N PRO A 388 0.19 -2.19 17.33
CA PRO A 388 1.06 -1.94 16.18
C PRO A 388 1.66 -3.20 15.54
N ILE A 389 2.02 -4.23 16.31
CA ILE A 389 2.64 -5.44 15.73
C ILE A 389 1.64 -6.29 14.95
N ARG A 390 0.39 -6.40 15.40
CA ARG A 390 -0.71 -7.04 14.63
C ARG A 390 -1.10 -6.23 13.40
N SER A 391 -1.10 -4.90 13.50
CA SER A 391 -1.30 -4.02 12.35
C SER A 391 -0.20 -4.19 11.30
N ALA A 392 1.06 -4.23 11.73
CA ALA A 392 2.21 -4.46 10.84
C ALA A 392 2.15 -5.86 10.21
N ARG A 393 1.80 -6.89 10.98
CA ARG A 393 1.57 -8.26 10.47
C ARG A 393 0.52 -8.28 9.37
N THR A 394 -0.61 -7.63 9.60
CA THR A 394 -1.73 -7.53 8.65
C THR A 394 -1.28 -6.88 7.35
N MET A 395 -0.62 -5.72 7.45
CA MET A 395 -0.08 -5.02 6.29
C MET A 395 1.01 -5.81 5.56
N ALA A 396 1.88 -6.53 6.28
CA ALA A 396 2.95 -7.34 5.70
C ALA A 396 2.40 -8.46 4.84
N TYR A 397 1.59 -9.36 5.42
CA TYR A 397 1.10 -10.54 4.68
C TYR A 397 0.15 -10.17 3.54
N MET A 398 -0.72 -9.18 3.74
CA MET A 398 -1.61 -8.71 2.68
C MET A 398 -0.79 -8.12 1.51
N ASN A 399 0.17 -7.24 1.80
CA ASN A 399 0.92 -6.60 0.73
C ASN A 399 1.95 -7.51 0.06
N MET A 400 2.54 -8.46 0.79
CA MET A 400 3.37 -9.52 0.19
C MET A 400 2.54 -10.36 -0.79
N ALA A 401 1.32 -10.75 -0.43
CA ALA A 401 0.41 -11.46 -1.33
C ALA A 401 0.02 -10.60 -2.55
N ILE A 402 -0.31 -9.32 -2.34
CA ILE A 402 -0.67 -8.39 -3.43
C ILE A 402 0.52 -8.14 -4.38
N GLN A 403 1.75 -8.02 -3.87
CA GLN A 403 2.92 -7.89 -4.75
C GLN A 403 3.14 -9.15 -5.58
N ASP A 404 3.10 -10.33 -4.96
CA ASP A 404 3.26 -11.61 -5.69
C ASP A 404 2.13 -11.82 -6.72
N ALA A 405 0.92 -11.35 -6.40
CA ALA A 405 -0.22 -11.34 -7.31
C ALA A 405 0.04 -10.40 -8.50
N GLY A 406 0.67 -9.24 -8.26
CA GLY A 406 1.16 -8.34 -9.30
C GLY A 406 2.23 -8.97 -10.19
N ILE A 407 3.23 -9.62 -9.59
CA ILE A 407 4.31 -10.32 -10.31
C ILE A 407 3.72 -11.40 -11.22
N SER A 408 2.83 -12.23 -10.68
CA SER A 408 2.15 -13.31 -11.42
C SER A 408 1.22 -12.78 -12.51
N CYS A 409 0.48 -11.72 -12.23
CA CYS A 409 -0.41 -11.09 -13.19
C CYS A 409 0.35 -10.48 -14.36
N TRP A 410 1.44 -9.75 -14.09
CA TRP A 410 2.26 -9.15 -15.15
C TRP A 410 3.02 -10.19 -15.96
N ASP A 411 3.54 -11.24 -15.33
CA ASP A 411 4.06 -12.40 -16.04
C ASP A 411 3.01 -12.95 -17.03
N THR A 412 1.80 -13.23 -16.56
CA THR A 412 0.69 -13.74 -17.38
C THR A 412 0.33 -12.79 -18.53
N LYS A 413 0.24 -11.48 -18.25
CA LYS A 413 -0.07 -10.43 -19.23
C LYS A 413 0.92 -10.42 -20.39
N TYR A 414 2.20 -10.48 -20.09
CA TYR A 414 3.23 -10.41 -21.12
C TYR A 414 3.57 -11.77 -21.73
N TYR A 415 3.22 -12.88 -21.07
CA TYR A 415 3.33 -14.23 -21.62
C TYR A 415 2.26 -14.54 -22.68
N TYR A 416 1.00 -14.17 -22.43
CA TYR A 416 -0.11 -14.43 -23.36
C TYR A 416 -0.45 -13.24 -24.27
N ASN A 417 -0.01 -12.03 -23.90
CA ASN A 417 -0.27 -10.79 -24.61
C ASN A 417 -1.75 -10.62 -25.02
N GLY A 418 -2.66 -11.01 -24.12
CA GLY A 418 -4.09 -11.11 -24.40
C GLY A 418 -4.74 -9.77 -24.76
N LEU A 419 -5.73 -9.82 -25.65
CA LEU A 419 -6.44 -8.65 -26.16
C LEU A 419 -7.24 -7.92 -25.05
N ARG A 420 -7.41 -6.61 -25.21
CA ARG A 420 -8.48 -5.86 -24.54
C ARG A 420 -9.77 -5.94 -25.36
N PRO A 421 -10.95 -5.70 -24.75
CA PRO A 421 -12.18 -5.45 -25.50
C PRO A 421 -12.01 -4.40 -26.60
N SER A 422 -11.38 -3.26 -26.29
CA SER A 422 -11.08 -2.21 -27.28
C SER A 422 -10.06 -2.60 -28.37
N ASN A 423 -9.34 -3.72 -28.24
CA ASN A 423 -8.53 -4.26 -29.35
C ASN A 423 -9.31 -5.23 -30.23
N ALA A 424 -10.31 -5.91 -29.67
CA ALA A 424 -11.01 -6.99 -30.36
C ALA A 424 -12.38 -6.58 -30.92
N ILE A 425 -12.98 -5.51 -30.41
CA ILE A 425 -14.28 -5.00 -30.81
C ILE A 425 -14.08 -3.63 -31.50
N SER A 426 -14.47 -3.51 -32.76
CA SER A 426 -14.42 -2.24 -33.51
C SER A 426 -15.35 -1.20 -32.88
N ASP A 427 -14.90 0.06 -32.88
CA ASP A 427 -15.64 1.24 -32.39
C ASP A 427 -16.16 1.13 -30.94
N PHE A 428 -15.51 0.30 -30.13
CA PHE A 428 -15.93 0.02 -28.75
C PHE A 428 -15.54 1.14 -27.78
N ARG A 429 -16.51 1.65 -27.03
CA ARG A 429 -16.33 2.72 -26.04
C ARG A 429 -16.38 2.16 -24.63
N THR A 430 -15.43 2.57 -23.79
CA THR A 430 -15.33 2.16 -22.39
C THR A 430 -15.92 3.22 -21.47
N LEU A 431 -16.37 2.81 -20.27
CA LEU A 431 -16.91 3.75 -19.27
C LEU A 431 -15.82 4.34 -18.37
N ILE A 432 -14.66 3.71 -18.34
CA ILE A 432 -13.47 4.14 -17.60
C ILE A 432 -12.24 4.12 -18.51
N GLY A 433 -11.17 4.79 -18.08
CA GLY A 433 -9.92 4.86 -18.84
C GLY A 433 -9.30 3.48 -19.10
N VAL A 434 -8.80 3.27 -20.32
CA VAL A 434 -8.15 2.01 -20.73
C VAL A 434 -6.68 2.01 -20.26
N PRO A 435 -6.26 1.07 -19.40
CA PRO A 435 -4.87 1.01 -18.95
C PRO A 435 -3.92 0.46 -20.02
N ASN A 436 -2.69 0.98 -20.10
CA ASN A 436 -1.71 0.62 -21.13
C ASN A 436 -0.89 -0.64 -20.82
N PHE A 437 -1.56 -1.80 -20.82
CA PHE A 437 -0.97 -3.13 -20.71
C PHE A 437 -1.96 -4.20 -21.22
N PRO A 438 -1.49 -5.43 -21.55
CA PRO A 438 -2.33 -6.52 -22.04
C PRO A 438 -3.54 -6.85 -21.15
N GLY A 439 -4.62 -7.37 -21.75
CA GLY A 439 -5.89 -7.66 -21.08
C GLY A 439 -5.82 -8.83 -20.11
N TYR A 440 -5.42 -10.00 -20.59
CA TYR A 440 -5.47 -11.24 -19.82
C TYR A 440 -4.25 -11.43 -18.90
N ILE A 441 -4.36 -11.68 -17.59
CA ILE A 441 -5.55 -11.68 -16.72
C ILE A 441 -5.81 -10.30 -16.10
N SER A 442 -6.99 -10.06 -15.52
CA SER A 442 -7.33 -8.79 -14.88
C SER A 442 -6.46 -8.53 -13.63
N GLY A 443 -5.72 -7.41 -13.65
CA GLY A 443 -4.90 -7.00 -12.51
C GLY A 443 -5.74 -6.67 -11.28
N HIS A 444 -6.87 -5.95 -11.45
CA HIS A 444 -7.75 -5.61 -10.33
C HIS A 444 -8.29 -6.87 -9.66
N SER A 445 -8.75 -7.85 -10.45
CA SER A 445 -9.25 -9.13 -9.93
C SER A 445 -8.16 -9.90 -9.18
N THR A 446 -6.94 -9.92 -9.73
CA THR A 446 -5.79 -10.64 -9.15
C THR A 446 -5.30 -10.01 -7.84
N PHE A 447 -5.12 -8.68 -7.81
CA PHE A 447 -4.78 -7.96 -6.58
C PHE A 447 -5.89 -8.09 -5.53
N SER A 448 -7.14 -7.97 -5.95
CA SER A 448 -8.28 -7.95 -5.03
C SER A 448 -8.54 -9.29 -4.38
N ALA A 449 -8.48 -10.39 -5.15
CA ALA A 449 -8.54 -11.72 -4.56
C ALA A 449 -7.38 -11.96 -3.60
N ALA A 450 -6.16 -11.54 -3.94
CA ALA A 450 -5.02 -11.76 -3.06
C ALA A 450 -5.14 -10.99 -1.73
N GLY A 451 -5.52 -9.72 -1.78
CA GLY A 451 -5.77 -8.91 -0.59
C GLY A 451 -6.95 -9.44 0.23
N ALA A 452 -8.06 -9.77 -0.42
CA ALA A 452 -9.27 -10.27 0.22
C ALA A 452 -9.06 -11.57 0.98
N GLU A 453 -8.39 -12.56 0.38
CA GLU A 453 -8.17 -13.86 1.03
C GLU A 453 -7.30 -13.72 2.28
N VAL A 454 -6.26 -12.88 2.25
CA VAL A 454 -5.44 -12.62 3.44
C VAL A 454 -6.23 -11.86 4.51
N LEU A 455 -6.99 -10.84 4.13
CA LEU A 455 -7.81 -10.10 5.10
C LEU A 455 -8.93 -10.96 5.67
N ALA A 456 -9.57 -11.83 4.89
CA ALA A 456 -10.58 -12.78 5.38
C ALA A 456 -9.97 -13.82 6.34
N TYR A 457 -8.71 -14.23 6.12
CA TYR A 457 -7.98 -15.06 7.07
C TYR A 457 -7.76 -14.34 8.41
N ILE A 458 -7.38 -13.06 8.38
CA ILE A 458 -7.09 -12.27 9.60
C ILE A 458 -8.36 -11.79 10.30
N PHE A 459 -9.40 -11.44 9.54
CA PHE A 459 -10.67 -10.90 10.02
C PHE A 459 -11.82 -11.82 9.60
N PRO A 460 -11.96 -13.02 10.19
CA PRO A 460 -12.96 -14.00 9.75
C PRO A 460 -14.40 -13.48 9.83
N ASN A 461 -14.69 -12.58 10.77
CA ASN A 461 -16.01 -11.95 10.94
C ASN A 461 -16.37 -10.98 9.79
N GLU A 462 -15.39 -10.54 8.99
CA GLU A 462 -15.59 -9.59 7.88
C GLU A 462 -15.56 -10.28 6.51
N THR A 463 -15.40 -11.61 6.48
CA THR A 463 -15.21 -12.40 5.25
C THR A 463 -16.26 -12.11 4.19
N ALA A 464 -17.54 -12.00 4.56
CA ALA A 464 -18.61 -11.74 3.60
C ALA A 464 -18.43 -10.39 2.89
N SER A 465 -18.20 -9.31 3.65
CA SER A 465 -17.98 -7.96 3.12
C SER A 465 -16.71 -7.87 2.29
N ILE A 466 -15.62 -8.47 2.77
CA ILE A 466 -14.32 -8.51 2.07
C ILE A 466 -14.44 -9.25 0.74
N ASN A 467 -15.11 -10.41 0.72
CA ASN A 467 -15.35 -11.16 -0.50
C ASN A 467 -16.22 -10.38 -1.48
N GLN A 468 -17.23 -9.66 -0.98
CA GLN A 468 -18.06 -8.81 -1.82
C GLN A 468 -17.23 -7.70 -2.48
N PHE A 469 -16.32 -7.05 -1.73
CA PHE A 469 -15.41 -6.06 -2.32
C PHE A 469 -14.50 -6.64 -3.41
N ALA A 470 -13.97 -7.85 -3.23
CA ALA A 470 -13.19 -8.50 -4.30
C ALA A 470 -14.03 -8.80 -5.55
N GLN A 471 -15.29 -9.21 -5.36
CA GLN A 471 -16.21 -9.45 -6.49
C GLN A 471 -16.59 -8.16 -7.19
N ASP A 472 -16.91 -7.10 -6.45
CA ASP A 472 -17.22 -5.78 -7.00
C ASP A 472 -16.02 -5.21 -7.76
N ALA A 473 -14.81 -5.32 -7.20
CA ALA A 473 -13.57 -4.92 -7.88
C ALA A 473 -13.36 -5.69 -9.20
N SER A 474 -13.65 -6.98 -9.22
CA SER A 474 -13.55 -7.82 -10.41
C SER A 474 -14.61 -7.48 -11.47
N ASN A 475 -15.88 -7.36 -11.05
CA ASN A 475 -17.02 -7.02 -11.91
C ASN A 475 -16.91 -5.60 -12.46
N SER A 476 -16.36 -4.66 -11.69
CA SER A 476 -16.14 -3.27 -12.12
C SER A 476 -15.39 -3.15 -13.44
N ARG A 477 -14.56 -4.13 -13.78
CA ARG A 477 -13.74 -4.11 -15.00
C ARG A 477 -14.52 -4.48 -16.24
N ILE A 478 -15.56 -5.29 -16.07
CA ILE A 478 -16.52 -5.66 -17.11
C ILE A 478 -17.52 -4.53 -17.28
N TYR A 479 -18.06 -4.02 -16.16
CA TYR A 479 -18.91 -2.82 -16.17
C TYR A 479 -18.20 -1.62 -16.80
N GLY A 480 -16.90 -1.47 -16.56
CA GLY A 480 -16.06 -0.45 -17.16
C GLY A 480 -15.70 -0.65 -18.63
N GLY A 481 -15.94 -1.85 -19.19
CA GLY A 481 -15.64 -2.18 -20.59
C GLY A 481 -14.17 -2.51 -20.89
N ILE A 482 -13.35 -2.91 -19.91
CA ILE A 482 -11.88 -2.99 -20.13
C ILE A 482 -11.26 -4.37 -19.91
N HIS A 483 -12.06 -5.34 -19.49
CA HIS A 483 -11.70 -6.74 -19.33
C HIS A 483 -12.87 -7.64 -19.72
N PHE A 484 -12.56 -8.77 -20.36
CA PHE A 484 -13.53 -9.84 -20.58
C PHE A 484 -13.81 -10.59 -19.27
N ARG A 485 -14.92 -11.31 -19.20
CA ARG A 485 -15.30 -12.09 -18.02
C ARG A 485 -14.25 -13.12 -17.65
N VAL A 486 -13.66 -13.78 -18.65
CA VAL A 486 -12.58 -14.75 -18.41
C VAL A 486 -11.33 -14.11 -17.78
N ASP A 487 -10.96 -12.88 -18.18
CA ASP A 487 -9.83 -12.15 -17.57
C ASP A 487 -10.04 -11.96 -16.06
N CYS A 488 -11.27 -11.62 -15.69
CA CYS A 488 -11.68 -11.34 -14.32
C CYS A 488 -11.78 -12.61 -13.48
N LYS A 489 -12.44 -13.65 -14.00
CA LYS A 489 -12.59 -14.94 -13.31
C LYS A 489 -11.24 -15.57 -13.03
N VAL A 490 -10.39 -15.71 -14.05
CA VAL A 490 -9.06 -16.31 -13.89
C VAL A 490 -8.14 -15.42 -13.04
N GLY A 491 -8.32 -14.10 -13.12
CA GLY A 491 -7.66 -13.15 -12.22
C GLY A 491 -7.98 -13.43 -10.75
N LEU A 492 -9.26 -13.61 -10.41
CA LEU A 492 -9.66 -13.99 -9.04
C LEU A 492 -9.02 -15.32 -8.63
N GLU A 493 -9.14 -16.36 -9.46
CA GLU A 493 -8.57 -17.69 -9.16
C GLU A 493 -7.06 -17.64 -8.91
N THR A 494 -6.32 -16.89 -9.75
CA THR A 494 -4.88 -16.69 -9.61
C THR A 494 -4.54 -15.95 -8.33
N GLY A 495 -5.25 -14.87 -8.01
CA GLY A 495 -5.04 -14.10 -6.78
C GLY A 495 -5.26 -14.94 -5.52
N LYS A 496 -6.30 -15.79 -5.51
CA LYS A 496 -6.56 -16.72 -4.39
C LYS A 496 -5.43 -17.75 -4.23
N LYS A 497 -4.97 -18.32 -5.34
CA LYS A 497 -3.86 -19.29 -5.34
C LYS A 497 -2.58 -18.67 -4.78
N VAL A 498 -2.27 -17.43 -5.18
CA VAL A 498 -1.11 -16.67 -4.65
C VAL A 498 -1.26 -16.39 -3.15
N ALA A 499 -2.42 -15.90 -2.71
CA ALA A 499 -2.67 -15.62 -1.28
C ALA A 499 -2.49 -16.85 -0.38
N GLY A 500 -2.82 -18.04 -0.88
CA GLY A 500 -2.59 -19.29 -0.14
C GLY A 500 -1.14 -19.47 0.34
N TYR A 501 -0.14 -19.03 -0.43
CA TYR A 501 1.26 -19.08 0.00
C TYR A 501 1.55 -18.12 1.15
N ALA A 502 1.07 -16.87 1.06
CA ALA A 502 1.23 -15.88 2.12
C ALA A 502 0.53 -16.32 3.42
N ILE A 503 -0.69 -16.87 3.31
CA ILE A 503 -1.47 -17.38 4.44
C ILE A 503 -0.74 -18.57 5.10
N ASN A 504 -0.14 -19.47 4.33
CA ASN A 504 0.64 -20.57 4.88
C ASN A 504 1.87 -20.10 5.66
N ILE A 505 2.54 -19.04 5.19
CA ILE A 505 3.64 -18.41 5.94
C ILE A 505 3.09 -17.76 7.21
N ALA A 506 1.98 -17.03 7.12
CA ALA A 506 1.34 -16.36 8.26
C ALA A 506 0.91 -17.36 9.36
N ARG A 507 0.35 -18.51 8.99
CA ARG A 507 0.00 -19.59 9.95
C ARG A 507 1.21 -20.17 10.67
N ALA A 508 2.38 -20.13 10.03
CA ALA A 508 3.60 -20.74 10.54
C ALA A 508 4.48 -19.75 11.33
N ASP A 509 4.06 -18.50 11.49
CA ASP A 509 4.87 -17.43 12.09
C ASP A 509 4.89 -17.44 13.63
N GLY A 510 4.02 -18.23 14.26
CA GLY A 510 3.95 -18.36 15.73
C GLY A 510 3.10 -17.30 16.44
N SER A 511 2.25 -16.58 15.69
CA SER A 511 1.35 -15.55 16.24
C SER A 511 -0.06 -16.01 16.60
N GLU A 512 -0.41 -17.27 16.31
CA GLU A 512 -1.71 -17.87 16.65
C GLU A 512 -1.66 -18.69 17.95
#